data_AF-A0A6A4H737-F1
#
_entry.id   AF-A0A6A4H737-F1
#
_cell.length_a   1.000
_cell.length_b   1.000
_cell.length_c   1.000
_cell.angle_alpha   90.00
_cell.angle_beta   90.00
_cell.angle_gamma   90.00
#
_symmetry.space_group_name_H-M   'P 1'
#
loop_
_entity.id
_entity.type
_entity.pdbx_description
1 polymer ?
#
loop_
_entity_poly.entity_id
_entity_poly.type
_entity_poly.pdbx_seq_one_letter_code
_entity_poly.pdbx_strand_id
1 'polypeptide(L)'
;EEISHQTGCWLYLAAHHPNVSGGFVHYASPRLLTEGPEQAETMHKAAKATFHGLKLARVQEAAQLSADLLNTQAQLVDSQKKQIELERELAEYRKDIEAKARLDVERASLMAQLEQSAN
;
A
#
# COMPACT_ATOMS: atom_id res chain seq x y z
N GLU A 1 -12.99 -14.37 35.38
CA GLU A 1 -12.45 -15.18 36.50
C GLU A 1 -13.48 -16.19 37.03
N GLU A 2 -14.75 -15.79 37.16
CA GLU A 2 -15.84 -16.58 37.72
C GLU A 2 -16.03 -17.99 37.14
N ILE A 3 -15.85 -18.19 35.82
CA ILE A 3 -15.93 -19.52 35.19
C ILE A 3 -14.92 -20.50 35.79
N SER A 4 -13.68 -20.06 36.03
CA SER A 4 -12.65 -20.94 36.61
C SER A 4 -12.93 -21.28 38.07
N HIS A 5 -13.58 -20.37 38.81
CA HIS A 5 -14.00 -20.61 40.18
C HIS A 5 -15.21 -21.55 40.26
N GLN A 6 -16.20 -21.38 39.38
CA GLN A 6 -17.41 -22.20 39.35
C GLN A 6 -17.15 -23.62 38.84
N THR A 7 -16.27 -23.78 37.85
CA THR A 7 -15.97 -25.09 37.25
C THR A 7 -14.77 -25.78 37.88
N GLY A 8 -13.96 -25.04 38.64
CA GLY A 8 -12.67 -25.52 39.13
C GLY A 8 -11.72 -25.90 38.01
N CYS A 9 -11.84 -25.37 36.79
CA CYS A 9 -10.96 -25.75 35.69
C CYS A 9 -9.59 -25.02 35.77
N TRP A 10 -8.60 -25.59 35.07
CA TRP A 10 -7.38 -24.86 34.75
C TRP A 10 -7.70 -23.85 33.65
N LEU A 11 -7.40 -22.57 33.91
CA LEU A 11 -7.65 -21.50 32.95
C LEU A 11 -6.44 -20.58 32.87
N TYR A 12 -6.01 -20.31 31.64
CA TYR A 12 -5.02 -19.30 31.32
C TYR A 12 -5.58 -18.40 30.22
N LEU A 13 -5.53 -17.09 30.44
CA LEU A 13 -5.98 -16.08 29.48
C LEU A 13 -4.88 -15.04 29.33
N ALA A 14 -4.58 -14.66 28.09
CA ALA A 14 -3.64 -13.59 27.81
C ALA A 14 -4.17 -12.72 26.68
N ALA A 15 -4.05 -11.41 26.83
CA ALA A 15 -4.50 -10.44 25.86
C ALA A 15 -3.49 -9.30 25.71
N HIS A 16 -3.24 -8.89 24.48
CA HIS A 16 -2.37 -7.77 24.17
C HIS A 16 -3.15 -6.76 23.33
N HIS A 17 -3.18 -5.50 23.77
CA HIS A 17 -3.76 -4.43 22.98
C HIS A 17 -2.73 -3.96 21.93
N PRO A 18 -3.05 -3.95 20.63
CA PRO A 18 -2.07 -3.66 19.56
C PRO A 18 -1.38 -2.30 19.69
N ASN A 19 -2.04 -1.31 20.31
CA ASN A 19 -1.53 0.06 20.40
C ASN A 19 -0.94 0.41 21.78
N VAL A 20 -0.83 -0.53 22.71
CA VAL A 20 -0.21 -0.26 24.02
C VAL A 20 1.28 -0.59 23.94
N SER A 21 2.12 0.33 24.41
CA SER A 21 3.58 0.16 24.44
C SER A 21 4.05 -0.83 25.51
N GLY A 22 3.18 -1.14 26.48
CA GLY A 22 3.41 -2.11 27.56
C GLY A 22 3.28 -3.58 27.16
N GLY A 23 3.41 -4.47 28.16
CA GLY A 23 3.26 -5.92 27.98
C GLY A 23 1.81 -6.36 27.76
N PHE A 24 1.62 -7.66 27.59
CA PHE A 24 0.29 -8.27 27.56
C PHE A 24 -0.25 -8.44 28.98
N VAL A 25 -1.57 -8.30 29.13
CA VAL A 25 -2.27 -8.65 30.36
C VAL A 25 -2.59 -10.13 30.35
N HIS A 26 -2.50 -10.78 31.51
CA HIS A 26 -2.81 -12.19 31.63
C HIS A 26 -3.49 -12.51 32.95
N TYR A 27 -4.18 -13.64 32.94
CA TYR A 27 -4.85 -14.24 34.07
C TYR A 27 -4.56 -15.74 34.07
N ALA A 28 -4.21 -16.28 35.24
CA ALA A 28 -4.10 -17.71 35.46
C ALA A 28 -4.99 -18.07 36.66
N SER A 29 -5.81 -19.12 36.53
CA SER A 29 -6.67 -19.53 37.64
C SER A 29 -5.84 -20.04 38.83
N PRO A 30 -6.30 -19.83 40.07
CA PRO A 30 -5.57 -20.30 41.26
C PRO A 30 -5.27 -21.80 41.23
N ARG A 31 -6.19 -22.60 40.67
CA ARG A 31 -6.00 -24.05 40.54
C ARG A 31 -4.87 -24.40 39.57
N LEU A 32 -4.76 -23.70 38.44
CA LEU A 32 -3.65 -23.87 37.51
C LEU A 32 -2.31 -23.50 38.17
N LEU A 33 -2.27 -22.41 38.94
CA LEU A 33 -1.06 -21.99 39.64
C LEU A 33 -0.60 -22.99 40.72
N THR A 34 -1.56 -23.65 41.38
CA THR A 34 -1.27 -24.64 42.44
C THR A 34 -0.95 -26.03 41.88
N GLU A 35 -1.73 -26.52 40.92
CA GLU A 35 -1.66 -27.90 40.43
C GLU A 35 -0.79 -28.07 39.18
N GLY A 36 -0.57 -27.00 38.41
CA GLY A 36 0.19 -27.03 37.16
C GLY A 36 1.06 -25.79 36.93
N PRO A 37 1.96 -25.43 37.87
CA PRO A 37 2.78 -24.23 37.74
C PRO A 37 3.71 -24.27 36.52
N GLU A 38 4.20 -25.45 36.14
CA GLU A 38 5.03 -25.62 34.94
C GLU A 38 4.22 -25.39 33.65
N GLN A 39 2.97 -25.85 33.61
CA GLN A 39 2.06 -25.60 32.50
C GLN A 39 1.72 -24.10 32.41
N ALA A 40 1.47 -23.44 33.54
CA ALA A 40 1.24 -22.00 33.60
C ALA A 40 2.43 -21.21 33.04
N GLU A 41 3.65 -21.56 33.44
CA GLU A 41 4.88 -20.92 32.95
C GLU A 41 5.09 -21.17 31.45
N THR A 42 4.83 -22.40 30.99
CA THR A 42 4.91 -22.75 29.57
C THR A 42 3.93 -21.92 28.74
N MET A 43 2.68 -21.81 29.18
CA MET A 43 1.67 -20.99 28.52
C MET A 43 2.05 -19.50 28.54
N HIS A 44 2.63 -19.01 29.64
CA HIS A 44 3.08 -17.63 29.73
C HIS A 44 4.24 -17.32 28.79
N LYS A 45 5.24 -18.20 28.69
CA LYS A 45 6.35 -18.06 27.73
C LYS A 45 5.84 -18.10 26.29
N ALA A 46 4.92 -19.01 25.98
CA ALA A 46 4.31 -19.11 24.66
C ALA A 46 3.54 -17.84 24.31
N ALA A 47 2.69 -17.33 25.21
CA ALA A 47 1.97 -16.08 25.01
C ALA A 47 2.92 -14.90 24.77
N LYS A 48 3.97 -14.78 25.58
CA LYS A 48 4.99 -13.74 25.43
C LYS A 48 5.67 -13.79 24.06
N ALA A 49 6.09 -14.97 23.62
CA ALA A 49 6.73 -15.16 22.32
C ALA A 49 5.78 -14.79 21.17
N THR A 50 4.52 -15.24 21.24
CA THR A 50 3.50 -14.93 20.24
C THR A 50 3.24 -13.44 20.12
N PHE A 51 2.99 -12.75 21.24
CA PHE A 51 2.71 -11.31 21.19
C PHE A 51 3.93 -10.49 20.79
N HIS A 52 5.13 -10.90 21.19
CA HIS A 52 6.37 -10.26 20.74
C HIS A 52 6.57 -10.42 19.24
N GLY A 53 6.39 -11.64 18.71
CA GLY A 53 6.47 -11.91 17.28
C GLY A 53 5.45 -11.09 16.49
N LEU A 54 4.20 -11.01 16.95
CA LEU A 54 3.15 -10.22 16.32
C LEU A 54 3.50 -8.72 16.30
N LYS A 55 4.07 -8.20 17.39
CA LYS A 55 4.51 -6.80 17.47
C LYS A 55 5.64 -6.52 16.47
N LEU A 56 6.62 -7.40 16.37
CA LEU A 56 7.72 -7.26 15.42
C LEU A 56 7.24 -7.35 13.97
N ALA A 57 6.38 -8.32 13.65
CA ALA A 57 5.78 -8.47 12.34
C ALA A 57 5.03 -7.21 11.92
N ARG A 58 4.23 -6.63 12.83
CA ARG A 58 3.51 -5.37 12.56
C ARG A 58 4.44 -4.19 12.30
N VAL A 59 5.54 -4.07 13.05
CA VAL A 59 6.54 -3.02 12.82
C VAL A 59 7.20 -3.20 11.45
N GLN A 60 7.52 -4.44 11.08
CA GLN A 60 8.09 -4.76 9.78
C GLN A 60 7.11 -4.48 8.64
N GLU A 61 5.84 -4.87 8.76
CA GLU A 61 4.79 -4.58 7.79
C GLU A 61 4.58 -3.08 7.61
N ALA A 62 4.55 -2.31 8.70
CA ALA A 62 4.43 -0.86 8.63
C ALA A 62 5.61 -0.20 7.92
N ALA A 63 6.83 -0.69 8.17
CA ALA A 63 8.04 -0.23 7.48
C ALA A 63 8.01 -0.58 5.99
N GLN A 64 7.61 -1.80 5.64
CA GLN A 64 7.48 -2.24 4.26
C GLN A 64 6.44 -1.42 3.50
N LEU A 65 5.25 -1.23 4.08
CA LEU A 65 4.19 -0.43 3.50
C LEU A 65 4.62 1.01 3.26
N SER A 66 5.39 1.60 4.19
CA SER A 66 5.96 2.94 4.01
C SER A 66 6.96 2.99 2.84
N ALA A 67 7.79 1.96 2.66
CA ALA A 67 8.74 1.89 1.56
C ALA A 67 8.02 1.74 0.21
N ASP A 68 6.99 0.89 0.16
CA ASP A 68 6.16 0.67 -1.02
C ASP A 68 5.40 1.95 -1.41
N LEU A 69 4.89 2.71 -0.43
CA LEU A 69 4.26 4.01 -0.67
C LEU A 69 5.26 4.99 -1.32
N LEU A 70 6.48 5.09 -0.80
CA LEU A 70 7.50 5.96 -1.40
C LEU A 70 7.85 5.55 -2.84
N ASN A 71 7.98 4.24 -3.10
CA ASN A 71 8.28 3.73 -4.44
C ASN A 71 7.13 3.99 -5.42
N THR A 72 5.89 3.71 -5.02
CA THR A 72 4.71 3.97 -5.84
C THR A 72 4.52 5.47 -6.10
N GLN A 73 4.79 6.33 -5.12
CA GLN A 73 4.77 7.77 -5.30
C GLN A 73 5.82 8.22 -6.33
N ALA A 74 7.03 7.66 -6.28
CA ALA A 74 8.08 7.96 -7.26
C ALA A 74 7.67 7.52 -8.68
N GLN A 75 7.13 6.31 -8.83
CA GLN A 75 6.62 5.80 -10.10
C GLN A 75 5.47 6.65 -10.66
N LEU A 76 4.60 7.14 -9.78
CA LEU A 76 3.51 8.04 -10.18
C LEU A 76 4.06 9.35 -10.75
N VAL A 77 5.03 9.96 -10.07
CA VAL A 77 5.68 11.19 -10.55
C VAL A 77 6.36 10.96 -11.90
N ASP A 78 7.07 9.86 -12.07
CA ASP A 78 7.74 9.55 -13.34
C ASP A 78 6.74 9.27 -14.47
N SER A 79 5.64 8.59 -14.17
CA SER A 79 4.56 8.34 -15.14
C SER A 79 3.87 9.64 -15.54
N GLN A 80 3.62 10.55 -14.58
CA GLN A 80 3.06 11.88 -14.87
C GLN A 80 4.00 12.71 -15.75
N LYS A 81 5.31 12.69 -15.49
CA LYS A 81 6.30 13.36 -16.36
C LYS A 81 6.26 12.82 -17.78
N LYS A 82 6.22 11.49 -17.94
CA LYS A 82 6.11 10.86 -19.26
C LYS A 82 4.81 11.22 -19.97
N GLN A 83 3.71 11.30 -19.22
CA GLN A 83 2.42 11.69 -19.78
C GLN A 83 2.45 13.14 -20.30
N ILE A 84 3.04 14.06 -19.53
CA ILE A 84 3.21 15.45 -19.96
C ILE A 84 4.09 15.54 -21.21
N GLU A 85 5.18 14.78 -21.27
CA GLU A 85 6.07 14.78 -22.44
C GLU A 85 5.35 14.25 -23.69
N LEU A 86 4.63 13.13 -23.57
CA LEU A 86 3.84 12.58 -24.67
C LEU A 86 2.73 13.53 -25.13
N GLU A 87 2.06 14.21 -24.20
CA GLU A 87 1.06 15.22 -24.53
C GLU A 87 1.68 16.41 -25.28
N ARG A 88 2.91 16.80 -24.93
CA ARG A 88 3.66 17.83 -25.64
C ARG A 88 4.04 17.40 -27.05
N GLU A 89 4.60 16.20 -27.22
CA GLU A 89 4.93 15.65 -28.53
C GLU A 89 3.68 15.55 -29.43
N LEU A 90 2.55 15.07 -28.89
CA LEU A 90 1.29 15.01 -29.62
C LEU A 90 0.78 16.39 -30.05
N ALA A 91 0.98 17.42 -29.23
CA ALA A 91 0.62 18.79 -29.59
C ALA A 91 1.51 19.34 -30.71
N GLU A 92 2.80 19.00 -30.74
CA GLU A 92 3.72 19.36 -31.83
C GLU A 92 3.33 18.66 -33.14
N TYR A 93 3.12 17.33 -33.11
CA TYR A 93 2.65 16.59 -34.29
C TYR A 93 1.34 17.12 -34.86
N ARG A 94 0.39 17.52 -33.99
CA ARG A 94 -0.87 18.13 -34.44
C ARG A 94 -0.64 19.45 -35.20
N LYS A 95 0.23 20.32 -34.69
CA LYS A 95 0.58 21.57 -35.38
C LYS A 95 1.21 21.32 -36.73
N ASP A 96 2.09 20.32 -36.83
CA ASP A 96 2.74 19.96 -38.11
C ASP A 96 1.74 19.44 -39.15
N ILE A 97 0.77 18.62 -38.72
CA ILE A 97 -0.30 18.14 -39.59
C ILE A 97 -1.17 19.31 -40.07
N GLU A 98 -1.54 20.22 -39.17
CA GLU A 98 -2.32 21.42 -39.53
C GLU A 98 -1.56 22.34 -40.49
N ALA A 99 -0.26 22.53 -40.29
CA ALA A 99 0.58 23.33 -41.17
C ALA A 99 0.69 22.71 -42.57
N LYS A 100 0.90 21.39 -42.66
CA LYS A 100 0.90 20.66 -43.94
C LYS A 100 -0.45 20.79 -44.65
N ALA A 101 -1.56 20.60 -43.93
CA ALA A 101 -2.90 20.75 -44.50
C ALA A 101 -3.14 22.15 -45.08
N ARG A 102 -2.64 23.22 -44.41
CA ARG A 102 -2.71 24.58 -44.95
C ARG A 102 -1.90 24.76 -46.24
N LEU A 103 -0.67 24.24 -46.27
CA LEU A 103 0.18 24.30 -47.46
C LEU A 103 -0.42 23.53 -48.64
N ASP A 104 -1.06 22.39 -48.39
CA ASP A 104 -1.74 21.61 -49.42
C ASP A 104 -2.94 22.37 -50.01
N VAL A 105 -3.71 23.06 -49.17
CA VAL A 105 -4.83 23.93 -49.62
C VAL A 105 -4.30 25.12 -50.44
N GLU A 106 -3.23 25.77 -50.00
CA GLU A 106 -2.60 26.88 -50.72
C GLU A 106 -2.02 26.43 -52.07
N ARG A 107 -1.37 25.26 -52.10
CA ARG A 107 -0.88 24.66 -53.35
C ARG A 107 -2.02 24.35 -54.31
N ALA A 108 -3.14 23.81 -53.81
CA ALA A 108 -4.32 23.51 -54.63
C ALA A 108 -4.95 24.78 -55.22
N SER A 109 -5.02 25.87 -54.46
CA SER A 109 -5.57 27.14 -54.95
C SER A 109 -4.66 27.79 -56.00
N LEU A 110 -3.33 27.73 -55.82
CA LEU A 110 -2.36 28.24 -56.78
C LEU A 110 -2.39 27.46 -58.11
N MET A 111 -2.56 26.14 -58.03
CA MET A 111 -2.74 25.29 -59.22
C MET A 111 -4.02 25.65 -59.99
N ALA A 112 -5.14 25.87 -59.29
CA ALA A 112 -6.39 26.28 -59.93
C ALA A 112 -6.29 27.66 -60.61
N GLN A 113 -5.52 28.60 -60.04
CA GLN A 113 -5.27 29.91 -60.65
C GLN A 113 -4.38 29.81 -61.90
N LEU A 114 -3.38 28.92 -61.91
CA LEU A 114 -2.54 28.65 -63.08
C LEU A 114 -3.35 28.01 -64.22
N GLU A 115 -4.26 27.10 -63.90
CA GLU A 115 -5.18 26.51 -64.89
C GLU A 115 -6.16 27.53 -65.49
N GLN A 116 -6.65 28.48 -64.67
CA GLN A 116 -7.52 29.56 -65.15
C GLN A 116 -6.81 30.63 -65.99
N SER A 117 -5.50 30.80 -65.83
CA SER A 117 -4.70 31.77 -66.60
C SER A 117 -4.07 31.19 -67.88
N ALA A 118 -4.11 29.86 -68.03
CA ALA A 118 -3.65 29.15 -69.23
C ALA A 118 -4.76 28.88 -70.27
N ASN A 119 -6.02 29.13 -69.93
CA ASN A 119 -7.19 29.12 -70.83
C ASN A 119 -7.59 30.55 -71.22
#